data_AF-A0A1F5B6C8-F1
#
_entry.id   AF-A0A1F5B6C8-F1
#
_cell.length_a   1.000
_cell.length_b   1.000
_cell.length_c   1.000
_cell.angle_alpha   90.00
_cell.angle_beta   90.00
_cell.angle_gamma   90.00
#
_symmetry.space_group_name_H-M   'P 1'
#
loop_
_entity.id
_entity.type
_entity.pdbx_description
1 polymer ?
#
loop_
_entity_poly.entity_id
_entity_poly.type
_entity_poly.pdbx_seq_one_letter_code
_entity_poly.pdbx_strand_id
1 'polypeptide(L)'
;MEITSWAILDAIKKAADVVESVGNLQTEHNLSVFCVIEEDHLELVYSDSAVNFLRRYEDKDEFKEALEERKEDGGEAPHDQDDVEFNEDEDEEDEDEFDVEDESDSA
;
A
#
# COMPACT_ATOMS: atom_id res chain seq x y z
N MET A 1 -4.94 -8.16 3.86
CA MET A 1 -5.95 -8.57 4.88
C MET A 1 -5.91 -7.61 6.05
N GLU A 2 -7.05 -7.06 6.47
CA GLU A 2 -7.13 -6.16 7.62
C GLU A 2 -7.14 -6.92 8.97
N ILE A 3 -6.40 -6.39 9.94
CA ILE A 3 -6.29 -6.90 11.30
C ILE A 3 -6.69 -5.78 12.27
N THR A 4 -7.79 -5.99 12.96
CA THR A 4 -8.33 -5.01 13.93
C THR A 4 -7.61 -5.03 15.28
N SER A 5 -6.68 -5.97 15.51
CA SER A 5 -6.02 -6.14 16.80
C SER A 5 -4.51 -6.37 16.69
N TRP A 6 -3.74 -5.52 17.36
CA TRP A 6 -2.29 -5.71 17.55
C TRP A 6 -1.93 -7.03 18.24
N ALA A 7 -2.83 -7.57 19.06
CA ALA A 7 -2.59 -8.85 19.72
C ALA A 7 -2.51 -10.01 18.72
N ILE A 8 -3.24 -9.93 17.61
CA ILE A 8 -3.19 -10.93 16.54
C ILE A 8 -1.86 -10.82 15.79
N LEU A 9 -1.45 -9.61 15.41
CA LEU A 9 -0.15 -9.40 14.76
C LEU A 9 1.02 -9.84 15.66
N ASP A 10 0.95 -9.56 16.96
CA ASP A 10 1.98 -9.98 17.92
C ASP A 10 2.01 -11.51 18.08
N ALA A 11 0.87 -12.18 18.01
CA ALA A 11 0.82 -13.65 18.02
C ALA A 11 1.46 -14.25 16.76
N ILE A 12 1.18 -13.67 15.59
CA ILE A 12 1.80 -14.07 14.32
C ILE A 12 3.31 -13.80 14.37
N LYS A 13 3.72 -12.61 14.79
CA LYS A 13 5.12 -12.23 14.96
C LYS A 13 5.89 -13.17 15.90
N LYS A 14 5.24 -13.68 16.96
CA LYS A 14 5.84 -14.66 17.88
C LYS A 14 6.00 -16.06 17.28
N ALA A 15 5.13 -16.41 16.33
CA ALA A 15 5.20 -17.67 15.61
C ALA A 15 6.12 -17.60 14.38
N ALA A 16 6.44 -16.39 13.92
CA ALA A 16 7.24 -16.12 12.74
C ALA A 16 8.70 -15.79 13.05
N ASP A 17 9.57 -16.06 12.09
CA ASP A 17 10.94 -15.58 12.08
C ASP A 17 10.97 -14.15 11.54
N VAL A 18 11.18 -13.17 12.42
CA VAL A 18 11.28 -11.76 12.04
C VAL A 18 12.57 -11.54 11.28
N VAL A 19 12.45 -11.14 10.01
CA VAL A 19 13.58 -10.82 9.14
C VAL A 19 14.01 -9.39 9.40
N GLU A 20 13.06 -8.46 9.34
CA GLU A 20 13.35 -7.04 9.50
C GLU A 20 12.11 -6.24 9.87
N SER A 21 12.32 -5.02 10.37
CA SER A 21 11.26 -4.07 10.67
C SER A 21 11.63 -2.71 10.09
N VAL A 22 10.72 -2.11 9.33
CA VAL A 22 10.88 -0.83 8.66
C VAL A 22 9.78 0.12 9.10
N GLY A 23 10.13 1.38 9.30
CA GLY A 23 9.23 2.40 9.82
C GLY A 23 9.23 2.51 11.34
N ASN A 24 8.51 3.51 11.85
CA ASN A 24 8.41 3.76 13.28
C ASN A 24 7.04 4.38 13.66
N LEU A 25 6.30 3.67 14.51
CA LEU A 25 5.00 4.13 15.05
C LEU A 25 5.07 5.50 15.76
N GLN A 26 6.23 5.93 16.26
CA GLN A 26 6.37 7.24 16.90
C GLN A 26 6.51 8.41 15.93
N THR A 27 7.03 8.18 14.73
CA THR A 27 7.36 9.25 13.78
C THR A 27 6.55 9.16 12.49
N GLU A 28 6.31 7.96 11.99
CA GLU A 28 5.64 7.68 10.72
C GLU A 28 4.26 7.03 10.93
N HIS A 29 3.82 6.87 12.18
CA HIS A 29 2.51 6.32 12.57
C HIS A 29 2.22 4.88 12.07
N ASN A 30 3.17 4.30 11.34
CA ASN A 30 3.13 2.97 10.76
C ASN A 30 4.46 2.25 11.03
N LEU A 31 4.40 0.92 11.13
CA LEU A 31 5.54 0.05 11.30
C LEU A 31 5.28 -1.24 10.53
N SER A 32 6.07 -1.49 9.50
CA SER A 32 6.05 -2.74 8.74
C SER A 32 7.05 -3.72 9.33
N VAL A 33 6.60 -4.91 9.70
CA VAL A 33 7.44 -6.01 10.19
C VAL A 33 7.40 -7.15 9.20
N PHE A 34 8.53 -7.39 8.55
CA PHE A 34 8.71 -8.44 7.58
C PHE A 34 9.17 -9.72 8.28
N CYS A 35 8.43 -10.80 8.10
CA CYS A 35 8.68 -12.08 8.77
C CYS A 35 8.33 -13.27 7.88
N VAL A 36 8.92 -14.42 8.18
CA VAL A 36 8.68 -15.68 7.46
C VAL A 36 8.10 -16.71 8.42
N ILE A 37 7.05 -17.40 8.00
CA ILE A 37 6.47 -18.54 8.73
C ILE A 37 6.59 -19.76 7.83
N GLU A 38 7.44 -20.71 8.22
CA GLU A 38 7.75 -21.90 7.42
C GLU A 38 8.26 -21.51 6.01
N GLU A 39 7.37 -21.47 5.01
CA GLU A 39 7.68 -21.07 3.63
C GLU A 39 6.92 -19.80 3.20
N ASP A 40 5.98 -19.32 4.01
CA ASP A 40 5.19 -18.13 3.73
C ASP A 40 5.94 -16.86 4.12
N HIS A 41 6.02 -15.91 3.18
CA HIS A 41 6.64 -14.60 3.38
C HIS A 41 5.56 -13.56 3.69
N LEU A 42 5.66 -12.88 4.83
CA LEU A 42 4.61 -12.02 5.37
C LEU A 42 5.13 -10.63 5.75
N GLU A 43 4.33 -9.60 5.49
CA GLU A 43 4.48 -8.25 6.03
C GLU A 43 3.33 -7.98 7.01
N LEU A 44 3.69 -7.69 8.26
CA LEU A 44 2.80 -7.25 9.33
C LEU A 44 2.89 -5.73 9.44
N VAL A 45 1.88 -5.02 8.94
CA VAL A 45 1.80 -3.56 9.01
C VAL A 45 1.02 -3.17 10.26
N TYR A 46 1.71 -2.59 11.22
CA TYR A 46 1.13 -1.99 12.42
C TYR A 46 0.86 -0.51 12.14
N SER A 47 -0.34 -0.04 12.47
CA SER A 47 -0.68 1.38 12.39
C SER A 47 -1.24 1.85 13.73
N ASP A 48 -0.90 3.08 14.15
CA ASP A 48 -1.46 3.71 15.35
C ASP A 48 -2.78 4.46 15.09
N SER A 49 -3.04 4.80 13.84
CA SER A 49 -4.10 5.72 13.40
C SER A 49 -5.01 5.10 12.34
N ALA A 50 -4.56 4.05 11.66
CA ALA A 50 -5.34 3.27 10.71
C ALA A 50 -5.55 1.82 11.19
N VAL A 51 -6.25 1.03 10.37
CA VAL A 51 -6.35 -0.42 10.55
C VAL A 51 -4.98 -1.05 10.29
N ASN A 52 -4.70 -2.18 10.95
CA ASN A 52 -3.48 -2.91 10.71
C ASN A 52 -3.66 -3.85 9.53
N PHE A 53 -2.58 -4.25 8.88
CA PHE A 53 -2.65 -5.14 7.73
C PHE A 53 -1.69 -6.31 7.85
N LEU A 54 -2.10 -7.42 7.27
CA LEU A 54 -1.27 -8.57 6.96
C LEU A 54 -1.24 -8.71 5.44
N ARG A 55 -0.03 -8.66 4.88
CA ARG A 55 0.25 -8.94 3.47
C ARG A 55 1.08 -10.22 3.38
N ARG A 56 0.79 -11.04 2.37
CA ARG A 56 1.52 -12.27 2.06
C ARG A 56 2.06 -12.15 0.66
N TYR A 57 3.32 -12.47 0.49
CA TYR A 57 4.00 -12.50 -0.80
C TYR A 57 4.06 -13.93 -1.31
N GLU A 58 3.95 -14.08 -2.63
CA GLU A 58 3.97 -15.40 -3.26
C GLU A 58 5.37 -15.98 -3.27
N ASP A 59 6.37 -15.12 -3.46
CA ASP A 59 7.77 -15.51 -3.58
C ASP A 59 8.73 -14.59 -2.82
N LYS A 60 9.93 -15.13 -2.57
CA LYS A 60 11.00 -14.42 -1.84
C LYS A 60 11.49 -13.16 -2.54
N ASP A 61 11.44 -13.13 -3.87
CA ASP A 61 11.92 -11.99 -4.65
C ASP A 61 10.96 -10.80 -4.48
N GLU A 62 9.65 -11.04 -4.56
CA GLU A 62 8.60 -10.05 -4.28
C GLU A 62 8.68 -9.51 -2.84
N PHE A 63 8.89 -10.40 -1.87
CA PHE A 63 9.08 -10.02 -0.47
C PHE A 63 10.28 -9.08 -0.26
N LYS A 64 11.38 -9.33 -0.96
CA LYS A 64 12.58 -8.49 -0.86
C LYS A 64 12.39 -7.15 -1.54
N GLU A 65 11.75 -7.13 -2.70
CA GLU A 65 11.45 -5.90 -3.43
C GLU A 65 10.59 -4.98 -2.55
N ALA A 66 9.51 -5.50 -1.97
CA ALA A 66 8.66 -4.75 -1.05
C ALA A 66 9.40 -4.27 0.21
N LEU A 67 10.34 -5.07 0.73
CA LEU A 67 11.18 -4.68 1.85
C LEU A 67 12.13 -3.52 1.50
N GLU A 68 12.73 -3.56 0.31
CA GLU A 68 13.61 -2.50 -0.17
C GLU A 68 12.83 -1.22 -0.47
N GLU A 69 11.67 -1.32 -1.11
CA GLU A 69 10.74 -0.20 -1.34
C GLU A 69 10.35 0.47 -0.01
N ARG A 70 9.96 -0.33 1.01
CA ARG A 70 9.69 0.20 2.35
C ARG A 70 10.84 0.99 2.94
N LYS A 71 12.08 0.54 2.70
CA LYS A 71 13.24 1.25 3.24
C LYS A 71 13.49 2.56 2.51
N GLU A 72 13.24 2.60 1.22
CA GLU A 72 13.40 3.80 0.40
C GLU A 72 12.35 4.85 0.76
N ASP A 73 11.09 4.43 0.95
CA ASP A 73 9.97 5.28 1.38
C ASP A 73 9.94 5.57 2.89
N GLY A 74 10.92 5.07 3.65
CA GLY A 74 11.00 5.32 5.09
C GLY A 74 9.92 4.61 5.91
N GLY A 75 9.28 3.57 5.38
CA GLY A 75 8.29 2.77 6.09
C GLY A 75 6.87 3.30 6.02
N GLU A 76 6.56 4.18 5.06
CA GLU A 76 5.17 4.48 4.74
C GLU A 76 4.45 3.20 4.31
N ALA A 77 3.27 2.99 4.91
CA ALA A 77 2.42 1.87 4.59
C ALA A 77 2.09 1.93 3.09
N PRO A 78 2.09 0.78 2.39
CA PRO A 78 1.68 0.78 1.00
C PRO A 78 0.25 1.28 0.95
N HIS A 79 0.02 2.41 0.28
CA HIS A 79 -1.32 2.70 -0.15
C HIS A 79 -1.78 1.53 -1.02
N ASP A 80 -2.91 0.92 -0.67
CA ASP A 80 -3.46 -0.25 -1.36
C ASP A 80 -3.49 0.01 -2.87
N GLN A 81 -2.55 -0.59 -3.61
CA GLN A 81 -2.65 -0.76 -5.06
C GLN A 81 -3.51 -2.00 -5.38
N ASP A 82 -4.58 -2.22 -4.61
CA ASP A 82 -5.67 -3.11 -5.00
C ASP A 82 -6.66 -2.40 -5.97
N ASP A 83 -6.22 -1.32 -6.61
CA ASP A 83 -6.84 -0.77 -7.83
C ASP A 83 -5.92 -0.98 -9.04
N VAL A 84 -5.50 -2.24 -9.28
CA VAL A 84 -5.14 -2.64 -10.64
C VAL A 84 -6.42 -2.94 -11.41
N GLU A 85 -7.21 -1.91 -11.68
CA GLU A 85 -8.07 -1.88 -12.87
C GLU A 85 -7.39 -0.99 -13.92
N PHE A 86 -6.18 -1.37 -14.35
CA PHE A 86 -5.69 -0.95 -15.66
C PHE A 86 -6.39 -1.83 -16.71
N ASN A 87 -7.69 -1.61 -16.87
CA ASN A 87 -8.37 -2.03 -18.09
C ASN A 87 -7.85 -1.12 -19.19
N GLU A 88 -6.91 -1.62 -19.99
CA GLU A 88 -6.49 -1.04 -21.26
C GLU A 88 -7.69 -1.05 -22.24
N ASP A 89 -8.65 -0.17 -22.03
CA ASP A 89 -9.53 0.29 -23.11
C ASP A 89 -9.12 1.73 -23.41
N GLU A 90 -8.10 1.86 -24.27
CA GLU A 90 -7.86 3.07 -25.06
C GLU A 90 -9.09 3.28 -25.94
N ASP A 91 -10.09 4.03 -25.48
CA ASP A 91 -11.11 4.60 -26.36
C ASP A 91 -11.00 6.13 -26.33
N GLU A 92 -10.58 6.61 -27.50
CA GLU A 92 -10.50 7.97 -28.01
C GLU A 92 -11.73 8.81 -27.64
N GLU A 93 -11.52 10.07 -27.24
CA GLU A 93 -12.25 11.21 -27.83
C GLU A 93 -11.59 12.53 -27.38
N ASP A 94 -10.81 13.10 -28.31
CA ASP A 94 -10.41 14.51 -28.31
C ASP A 94 -11.65 15.40 -28.29
N GLU A 95 -11.99 16.01 -27.15
CA GLU A 95 -12.93 17.14 -27.09
C GLU A 95 -12.15 18.47 -27.05
N ASP A 96 -11.64 18.89 -28.21
CA ASP A 96 -11.23 20.28 -28.45
C ASP A 96 -12.48 21.19 -28.49
N GLU A 97 -12.72 21.82 -27.34
CA GLU A 97 -13.06 23.23 -27.14
C GLU A 97 -14.17 23.86 -28.01
N PHE A 98 -15.38 23.84 -27.43
CA PHE A 98 -16.46 24.83 -27.47
C PHE A 98 -16.15 26.17 -28.17
N ASP A 99 -16.74 26.40 -29.35
CA ASP A 99 -16.87 27.73 -29.96
C ASP A 99 -17.93 28.54 -29.18
N VAL A 100 -17.48 29.55 -28.43
CA VAL A 100 -18.36 30.46 -27.70
C VAL A 100 -18.99 31.46 -28.67
N GLU A 101 -20.28 31.28 -28.99
CA GLU A 101 -21.06 32.31 -29.67
C GLU A 101 -21.22 33.55 -28.76
N ASP A 102 -20.52 34.63 -29.12
CA ASP A 102 -20.63 35.95 -28.50
C ASP A 102 -21.99 36.58 -28.86
N GLU A 103 -22.95 36.51 -27.93
CA GLU A 103 -24.17 37.33 -27.97
C GLU A 103 -23.83 38.80 -27.64
N SER A 104 -23.34 39.53 -28.64
CA SER A 104 -23.32 40.98 -28.63
C SER A 104 -24.73 41.55 -28.90
N ASP A 105 -25.51 41.78 -27.84
CA ASP A 105 -26.66 42.68 -27.89
C ASP A 105 -26.61 43.70 -26.73
N SER A 106 -26.24 44.94 -27.07
CA SER A 106 -26.52 46.14 -26.26
C SER A 106 -26.39 47.43 -27.08
N ALA A 107 -27.57 48.03 -27.32
CA ALA A 107 -27.89 49.44 -27.62
C ALA A 107 -27.99 49.92 -29.08
#